data_AF-A0A496URN2-F1
#
_entry.id   AF-A0A496URN2-F1
#
_cell.length_a   1.000
_cell.length_b   1.000
_cell.length_c   1.000
_cell.angle_alpha   90.00
_cell.angle_beta   90.00
_cell.angle_gamma   90.00
#
_symmetry.space_group_name_H-M   'P 1'
#
loop_
_entity.id
_entity.type
_entity.pdbx_description
1 polymer ?
#
loop_
_entity_poly.entity_id
_entity_poly.type
_entity_poly.pdbx_seq_one_letter_code
_entity_poly.pdbx_strand_id
1 'polypeptide(L)'
;GPKEPGSVIEKELDGAPDWVLKGKGADGKEIYGVGSVGGTRNVSLARSTAQGRGRTEIARSLEVAVQSMLKDYQSTTSGGEYFGRAANDEQHIEYVSKQITDITLSGTRQDDHWISDTGTLYVLMALDVEDFKDAVDSMSQLNEDIREAVKDRADEAFEELDRALR
;
A
#
# COMPACT_ATOMS: atom_id res chain seq x y z
N GLY A 1 -8.88 -39.56 8.00
CA GLY A 1 -9.51 -38.71 6.97
C GLY A 1 -8.75 -37.39 6.88
N PRO A 2 -8.94 -36.59 5.82
CA PRO A 2 -8.41 -35.23 5.79
C PRO A 2 -9.02 -34.46 6.96
N LYS A 3 -8.21 -33.72 7.71
CA LYS A 3 -8.71 -32.85 8.77
C LYS A 3 -9.51 -31.71 8.12
N GLU A 4 -10.64 -31.33 8.74
CA GLU A 4 -11.46 -30.22 8.24
C GLU A 4 -10.62 -28.94 8.11
N PRO A 5 -10.80 -28.16 7.03
CA PRO A 5 -10.01 -26.96 6.73
C PRO A 5 -9.94 -25.95 7.89
N GLY A 6 -10.99 -25.87 8.72
CA GLY A 6 -11.02 -25.03 9.91
C GLY A 6 -9.87 -25.33 10.87
N SER A 7 -9.56 -26.61 11.10
CA SER A 7 -8.52 -27.02 12.06
C SER A 7 -7.07 -26.72 11.63
N VAL A 8 -6.83 -26.52 10.33
CA VAL A 8 -5.48 -26.24 9.82
C VAL A 8 -5.19 -24.74 9.88
N ILE A 9 -6.16 -23.91 9.47
CA ILE A 9 -6.02 -22.44 9.55
C ILE A 9 -6.08 -21.95 11.00
N GLU A 10 -6.95 -22.53 11.84
CA GLU A 10 -6.98 -22.20 13.27
C GLU A 10 -5.64 -22.48 13.93
N LYS A 11 -5.02 -23.63 13.62
CA LYS A 11 -3.69 -23.96 14.14
C LYS A 11 -2.59 -23.06 13.57
N GLU A 12 -2.70 -22.68 12.30
CA GLU A 12 -1.75 -21.76 11.65
C GLU A 12 -1.73 -20.38 12.33
N LEU A 13 -2.90 -19.91 12.78
CA LEU A 13 -3.10 -18.57 13.33
C LEU A 13 -3.20 -18.57 14.86
N ASP A 14 -2.93 -19.68 15.52
CA ASP A 14 -2.96 -19.78 16.98
C ASP A 14 -1.91 -18.85 17.60
N GLY A 15 -2.32 -18.01 18.55
CA GLY A 15 -1.47 -16.98 19.15
C GLY A 15 -1.02 -15.87 18.21
N ALA A 16 -1.58 -15.76 17.01
CA ALA A 16 -1.21 -14.70 16.07
C ALA A 16 -1.62 -13.31 16.61
N PRO A 17 -0.80 -12.27 16.38
CA PRO A 17 -1.16 -10.90 16.72
C PRO A 17 -2.34 -10.43 15.86
N ASP A 18 -3.10 -9.44 16.34
CA ASP A 18 -4.29 -8.92 15.65
C ASP A 18 -4.00 -8.51 14.20
N TRP A 19 -2.83 -7.90 13.94
CA TRP A 19 -2.45 -7.48 12.59
C TRP A 19 -2.26 -8.65 11.62
N VAL A 20 -1.94 -9.86 12.09
CA VAL A 20 -1.89 -11.07 11.24
C VAL A 20 -3.32 -11.58 10.96
N LEU A 21 -4.22 -11.47 11.93
CA LEU A 21 -5.59 -12.00 11.83
C LEU A 21 -6.51 -11.13 10.98
N LYS A 22 -6.39 -9.81 11.12
CA LYS A 22 -7.34 -8.82 10.59
C LYS A 22 -6.70 -7.85 9.60
N GLY A 23 -5.37 -7.82 9.51
CA GLY A 23 -4.63 -6.70 8.93
C GLY A 23 -4.52 -5.53 9.92
N LYS A 24 -3.63 -4.58 9.61
CA LYS A 24 -3.50 -3.31 10.37
C LYS A 24 -4.16 -2.13 9.64
N GLY A 25 -4.45 -2.25 8.35
CA GLY A 25 -5.12 -1.21 7.58
C GLY A 25 -4.27 0.05 7.44
N ALA A 26 -4.77 1.18 7.93
CA ALA A 26 -4.05 2.44 8.04
C ALA A 26 -4.37 3.10 9.40
N ASP A 27 -3.57 4.08 9.84
CA ASP A 27 -3.79 4.80 11.10
C ASP A 27 -3.88 6.33 10.94
N GLY A 28 -4.01 6.80 9.70
CA GLY A 28 -4.07 8.20 9.32
C GLY A 28 -2.71 8.81 8.98
N LYS A 29 -1.60 8.17 9.39
CA LYS A 29 -0.24 8.57 9.03
C LYS A 29 0.52 7.51 8.27
N GLU A 30 0.16 6.26 8.49
CA GLU A 30 0.80 5.12 7.88
C GLU A 30 -0.23 4.21 7.21
N ILE A 31 0.17 3.63 6.08
CA ILE A 31 -0.54 2.54 5.42
C ILE A 31 0.24 1.26 5.68
N TYR A 32 -0.47 0.21 6.08
CA TYR A 32 0.12 -1.09 6.39
C TYR A 32 -0.29 -2.17 5.39
N GLY A 33 0.58 -3.17 5.24
CA GLY A 33 0.29 -4.36 4.44
C GLY A 33 0.97 -5.58 5.02
N VAL A 34 0.27 -6.71 5.00
CA VAL A 34 0.70 -7.98 5.56
C VAL A 34 1.08 -8.94 4.46
N GLY A 35 2.34 -9.34 4.45
CA GLY A 35 2.81 -10.39 3.56
C GLY A 35 3.22 -11.62 4.33
N SER A 36 2.87 -12.80 3.80
CA SER A 36 3.22 -14.07 4.42
C SER A 36 3.89 -15.02 3.44
N VAL A 37 4.69 -15.96 3.93
CA VAL A 37 5.23 -17.07 3.15
C VAL A 37 5.55 -18.27 4.05
N GLY A 38 5.16 -19.46 3.62
CA GLY A 38 5.48 -20.72 4.26
C GLY A 38 6.16 -21.68 3.30
N GLY A 39 6.62 -22.82 3.81
CA GLY A 39 7.11 -23.95 3.01
C GLY A 39 8.50 -23.80 2.39
N THR A 40 9.22 -22.70 2.67
CA THR A 40 10.62 -22.52 2.25
C THR A 40 11.57 -22.74 3.43
N ARG A 41 12.74 -23.34 3.16
CA ARG A 41 13.85 -23.48 4.13
C ARG A 41 14.88 -22.35 4.02
N ASN A 42 14.76 -21.50 3.00
CA ASN A 42 15.65 -20.38 2.78
C ASN A 42 15.08 -19.14 3.46
N VAL A 43 15.67 -18.74 4.59
CA VAL A 43 15.21 -17.61 5.43
C VAL A 43 15.28 -16.28 4.67
N SER A 44 16.31 -16.06 3.86
CA SER A 44 16.44 -14.83 3.07
C SER A 44 15.34 -14.73 2.02
N LEU A 45 15.03 -15.83 1.33
CA LEU A 45 13.92 -15.90 0.38
C LEU A 45 12.58 -15.75 1.09
N ALA A 46 12.41 -16.34 2.27
CA ALA A 46 11.19 -16.18 3.06
C ALA A 46 10.95 -14.69 3.37
N ARG A 47 11.97 -14.02 3.91
CA ARG A 47 11.88 -12.61 4.27
C ARG A 47 11.56 -11.73 3.07
N SER A 48 12.30 -11.86 1.97
CA SER A 48 12.07 -11.03 0.78
C SER A 48 10.70 -11.26 0.16
N THR A 49 10.21 -12.51 0.16
CA THR A 49 8.89 -12.86 -0.36
C THR A 49 7.77 -12.30 0.50
N ALA A 50 7.85 -12.45 1.82
CA ALA A 50 6.86 -11.88 2.74
C ALA A 50 6.84 -10.35 2.64
N GLN A 51 8.01 -9.70 2.69
CA GLN A 51 8.10 -8.24 2.52
C GLN A 51 7.51 -7.77 1.17
N GLY A 52 7.80 -8.47 0.07
CA GLY A 52 7.25 -8.16 -1.26
C GLY A 52 5.72 -8.28 -1.31
N ARG A 53 5.16 -9.30 -0.65
CA ARG A 53 3.70 -9.48 -0.55
C ARG A 53 3.05 -8.38 0.29
N GLY A 54 3.67 -7.96 1.40
CA GLY A 54 3.19 -6.84 2.21
C GLY A 54 3.21 -5.52 1.43
N ARG A 55 4.27 -5.27 0.65
CA ARG A 55 4.31 -4.12 -0.28
C ARG A 55 3.21 -4.14 -1.33
N THR A 56 2.87 -5.33 -1.84
CA THR A 56 1.76 -5.48 -2.80
C THR A 56 0.42 -5.11 -2.17
N GLU A 57 0.22 -5.37 -0.88
CA GLU A 57 -0.99 -4.94 -0.19
C GLU A 57 -1.05 -3.43 -0.01
N ILE A 58 0.05 -2.79 0.44
CA ILE A 58 0.17 -1.33 0.52
C ILE A 58 -0.12 -0.69 -0.85
N ALA A 59 0.45 -1.25 -1.92
CA ALA A 59 0.29 -0.74 -3.29
C ALA A 59 -1.18 -0.62 -3.70
N ARG A 60 -2.01 -1.62 -3.37
CA ARG A 60 -3.44 -1.62 -3.72
C ARG A 60 -4.18 -0.48 -3.03
N SER A 61 -3.94 -0.28 -1.74
CA SER A 61 -4.56 0.80 -0.97
C SER A 61 -4.09 2.17 -1.46
N LEU A 62 -2.79 2.29 -1.72
CA LEU A 62 -2.18 3.54 -2.18
C LEU A 62 -2.64 3.94 -3.59
N GLU A 63 -2.73 2.98 -4.51
CA GLU A 63 -3.19 3.24 -5.89
C GLU A 63 -4.61 3.83 -5.92
N VAL A 64 -5.51 3.32 -5.06
CA VAL A 64 -6.87 3.85 -4.91
C VAL A 64 -6.85 5.28 -4.38
N ALA A 65 -6.05 5.55 -3.35
CA ALA A 65 -5.92 6.89 -2.78
C ALA A 65 -5.34 7.89 -3.79
N VAL A 66 -4.25 7.54 -4.49
CA VAL A 66 -3.62 8.40 -5.49
C VAL A 66 -4.55 8.66 -6.67
N GLN A 67 -5.28 7.66 -7.16
CA GLN A 67 -6.31 7.87 -8.17
C GLN A 67 -7.38 8.87 -7.71
N SER A 68 -7.82 8.80 -6.44
CA SER A 68 -8.78 9.76 -5.89
C SER A 68 -8.20 11.18 -5.89
N MET A 69 -6.98 11.35 -5.36
CA MET A 69 -6.30 12.66 -5.32
C MET A 69 -6.17 13.29 -6.71
N LEU A 70 -5.79 12.50 -7.72
CA LEU A 70 -5.65 12.99 -9.10
C LEU A 70 -7.00 13.36 -9.73
N LYS A 71 -8.08 12.61 -9.43
CA LYS A 71 -9.44 12.95 -9.89
C LYS A 71 -9.94 14.24 -9.24
N ASP A 72 -9.70 14.41 -7.94
CA ASP A 72 -10.09 15.62 -7.22
C ASP A 72 -9.36 16.83 -7.80
N TYR A 73 -8.05 16.74 -8.01
CA TYR A 73 -7.24 17.78 -8.68
C TYR A 73 -7.77 18.13 -10.08
N GLN A 74 -8.14 17.13 -10.88
CA GLN A 74 -8.74 17.34 -12.19
C GLN A 74 -10.08 18.09 -12.11
N SER A 75 -10.87 17.83 -11.06
CA SER A 75 -12.22 18.41 -10.89
C SER A 75 -12.21 19.85 -10.38
N THR A 76 -11.23 20.22 -9.54
CA THR A 76 -11.12 21.56 -8.93
C THR A 76 -10.43 22.58 -9.81
N THR A 77 -9.53 22.11 -10.67
CA THR A 77 -8.87 22.95 -11.66
C THR A 77 -9.81 23.11 -12.84
N SER A 78 -10.26 24.33 -13.14
CA SER A 78 -11.18 24.62 -14.26
C SER A 78 -10.50 24.40 -15.63
N GLY A 79 -10.23 23.13 -15.97
CA GLY A 79 -9.78 22.62 -17.26
C GLY A 79 -8.45 23.17 -17.82
N GLY A 80 -7.47 22.29 -18.04
CA GLY A 80 -7.10 22.08 -19.44
C GLY A 80 -5.64 22.11 -19.92
N GLU A 81 -4.60 22.31 -19.11
CA GLU A 81 -3.22 22.20 -19.67
C GLU A 81 -2.58 20.81 -19.55
N TYR A 82 -2.86 20.04 -18.50
CA TYR A 82 -2.22 18.72 -18.27
C TYR A 82 -3.14 17.51 -18.44
N PHE A 83 -4.41 17.63 -18.08
CA PHE A 83 -5.45 16.63 -18.32
C PHE A 83 -6.40 17.20 -19.39
N GLY A 84 -6.37 16.61 -20.58
CA GLY A 84 -7.08 17.04 -21.78
C GLY A 84 -8.52 16.52 -21.90
N ARG A 85 -8.80 15.64 -22.87
CA ARG A 85 -10.15 15.08 -23.12
C ARG A 85 -10.41 13.92 -22.16
N ALA A 86 -11.61 13.86 -21.56
CA ALA A 86 -12.01 12.87 -20.54
C ALA A 86 -11.48 11.43 -20.70
N ALA A 87 -11.53 10.82 -21.88
CA ALA A 87 -11.04 9.43 -22.09
C ALA A 87 -9.50 9.28 -22.13
N ASN A 88 -8.78 10.34 -22.52
CA ASN A 88 -7.33 10.40 -22.39
C ASN A 88 -6.93 10.68 -20.93
N ASP A 89 -7.79 11.37 -20.18
CA ASP A 89 -7.51 11.77 -18.81
C ASP A 89 -7.61 10.58 -17.85
N GLU A 90 -8.60 9.71 -18.00
CA GLU A 90 -8.70 8.50 -17.17
C GLU A 90 -7.49 7.58 -17.35
N GLN A 91 -7.04 7.37 -18.59
CA GLN A 91 -5.82 6.59 -18.88
C GLN A 91 -4.56 7.28 -18.35
N HIS A 92 -4.52 8.61 -18.40
CA HIS A 92 -3.40 9.37 -17.86
C HIS A 92 -3.36 9.31 -16.32
N ILE A 93 -4.50 9.44 -15.65
CA ILE A 93 -4.62 9.27 -14.18
C ILE A 93 -4.19 7.88 -13.77
N GLU A 94 -4.66 6.85 -14.47
CA GLU A 94 -4.27 5.46 -14.21
C GLU A 94 -2.75 5.27 -14.33
N TYR A 95 -2.15 5.81 -15.39
CA TYR A 95 -0.71 5.73 -15.62
C TYR A 95 0.09 6.46 -14.53
N VAL A 96 -0.27 7.71 -14.23
CA VAL A 96 0.43 8.52 -13.22
C VAL A 96 0.26 7.92 -11.82
N SER A 97 -0.93 7.42 -11.48
CA SER A 97 -1.17 6.75 -10.20
C SER A 97 -0.26 5.54 -10.01
N LYS A 98 -0.12 4.70 -11.04
CA LYS A 98 0.79 3.56 -11.03
C LYS A 98 2.23 3.98 -10.86
N GLN A 99 2.69 5.01 -11.58
CA GLN A 99 4.06 5.51 -11.44
C GLN A 99 4.33 6.02 -10.02
N ILE A 100 3.41 6.80 -9.45
CA ILE A 100 3.54 7.30 -8.08
C ILE A 100 3.60 6.14 -7.09
N THR A 101 2.69 5.18 -7.22
CA THR A 101 2.63 3.99 -6.37
C THR A 101 3.93 3.18 -6.46
N ASP A 102 4.40 2.86 -7.66
CA ASP A 102 5.60 2.04 -7.86
C ASP A 102 6.86 2.67 -7.25
N ILE A 103 7.03 3.99 -7.39
CA ILE A 103 8.20 4.70 -6.86
C ILE A 103 8.13 4.80 -5.33
N THR A 104 6.96 5.15 -4.78
CA THR A 104 6.77 5.34 -3.33
C THR A 104 6.90 4.04 -2.53
N LEU A 105 6.62 2.88 -3.14
CA LEU A 105 6.82 1.57 -2.49
C LEU A 105 8.28 1.33 -2.06
N SER A 106 9.25 2.02 -2.65
CA SER A 106 10.65 1.96 -2.22
C SER A 106 10.89 2.53 -0.81
N GLY A 107 10.04 3.45 -0.34
CA GLY A 107 10.06 4.01 1.01
C GLY A 107 9.43 3.10 2.08
N THR A 108 8.81 1.98 1.69
CA THR A 108 8.20 1.07 2.65
C THR A 108 9.25 0.36 3.53
N ARG A 109 8.92 0.22 4.81
CA ARG A 109 9.76 -0.45 5.81
C ARG A 109 9.02 -1.58 6.49
N GLN A 110 9.77 -2.55 7.01
CA GLN A 110 9.21 -3.59 7.85
C GLN A 110 8.95 -3.00 9.24
N ASP A 111 7.68 -3.00 9.68
CA ASP A 111 7.24 -2.56 11.00
C ASP A 111 7.37 -3.71 12.02
N ASP A 112 6.89 -4.90 11.64
CA ASP A 112 6.88 -6.07 12.52
C ASP A 112 7.01 -7.38 11.72
N HIS A 113 7.23 -8.49 12.43
CA HIS A 113 7.11 -9.84 11.89
C HIS A 113 6.63 -10.84 12.94
N TRP A 114 5.96 -11.89 12.48
CA TRP A 114 5.51 -12.98 13.32
C TRP A 114 5.73 -14.31 12.59
N ILE A 115 6.02 -15.38 13.33
CA ILE A 115 6.20 -16.72 12.77
C ILE A 115 5.19 -17.63 13.44
N SER A 116 4.37 -18.30 12.64
CA SER A 116 3.42 -19.30 13.15
C SER A 116 4.12 -20.55 13.66
N ASP A 117 3.43 -21.31 14.52
CA ASP A 117 3.92 -22.59 15.04
C ASP A 117 4.16 -23.65 13.95
N THR A 118 3.54 -23.48 12.78
CA THR A 118 3.70 -24.32 11.60
C THR A 118 4.83 -23.83 10.67
N GLY A 119 5.41 -22.66 10.95
CA GLY A 119 6.60 -22.12 10.28
C GLY A 119 6.35 -21.14 9.13
N THR A 120 5.15 -20.57 9.02
CA THR A 120 4.88 -19.46 8.08
C THR A 120 5.39 -18.16 8.67
N LEU A 121 6.20 -17.42 7.90
CA LEU A 121 6.63 -16.08 8.25
C LEU A 121 5.60 -15.07 7.75
N TYR A 122 5.13 -14.22 8.65
CA TYR A 122 4.31 -13.03 8.39
C TYR A 122 5.16 -11.79 8.63
N VAL A 123 5.02 -10.80 7.77
CA VAL A 123 5.71 -9.51 7.86
C VAL A 123 4.70 -8.40 7.68
N LEU A 124 4.71 -7.47 8.62
CA LEU A 124 3.97 -6.21 8.55
C LEU A 124 4.87 -5.17 7.91
N MET A 125 4.47 -4.67 6.75
CA MET A 125 5.10 -3.53 6.09
C MET A 125 4.32 -2.25 6.42
N ALA A 126 5.01 -1.13 6.44
CA ALA A 126 4.44 0.21 6.62
C ALA A 126 4.99 1.18 5.58
N LEU A 127 4.18 2.16 5.20
CA LEU A 127 4.56 3.35 4.45
C LEU A 127 4.07 4.58 5.22
N ASP A 128 4.97 5.48 5.60
CA ASP A 128 4.61 6.75 6.26
C ASP A 128 4.24 7.81 5.22
N VAL A 129 3.34 8.72 5.59
CA VAL A 129 2.86 9.80 4.72
C VAL A 129 3.98 10.76 4.32
N GLU A 130 4.96 11.01 5.18
CA GLU A 130 6.12 11.85 4.87
C GLU A 130 7.07 11.11 3.91
N ASP A 131 7.32 9.81 4.13
CA ASP A 131 8.07 8.97 3.17
C ASP A 131 7.40 8.98 1.78
N PHE A 132 6.06 8.97 1.74
CA PHE A 132 5.28 9.09 0.52
C PHE A 132 5.46 10.47 -0.14
N LYS A 133 5.31 11.57 0.62
CA LYS A 133 5.48 12.94 0.11
C LYS A 133 6.89 13.19 -0.43
N ASP A 134 7.91 12.73 0.28
CA ASP A 134 9.32 12.84 -0.12
C ASP A 134 9.57 12.08 -1.42
N ALA A 135 9.03 10.86 -1.54
CA ALA A 135 9.13 10.08 -2.76
C ALA A 135 8.44 10.80 -3.94
N VAL A 136 7.24 11.36 -3.74
CA VAL A 136 6.54 12.18 -4.75
C VAL A 136 7.36 13.40 -5.14
N ASP A 137 7.91 14.13 -4.17
CA ASP A 137 8.71 15.33 -4.42
C ASP A 137 9.93 15.04 -5.32
N SER A 138 10.56 13.88 -5.12
CA SER A 138 11.71 13.44 -5.91
C SER A 138 11.40 13.08 -7.37
N MET A 139 10.12 13.00 -7.76
CA MET A 139 9.69 12.61 -9.10
C MET A 139 9.81 13.75 -10.12
N SER A 140 11.04 14.08 -10.52
CA SER A 140 11.31 15.16 -11.48
C SER A 140 10.65 14.96 -12.86
N GLN A 141 10.26 13.73 -13.20
CA GLN A 141 9.53 13.42 -14.43
C GLN A 141 8.04 13.80 -14.39
N LEU A 142 7.48 14.01 -13.20
CA LEU A 142 6.11 14.52 -13.04
C LEU A 142 6.11 16.05 -13.15
N ASN A 143 4.97 16.63 -13.53
CA ASN A 143 4.79 18.07 -13.46
C ASN A 143 4.76 18.53 -11.99
N GLU A 144 5.25 19.75 -11.73
CA GLU A 144 5.35 20.32 -10.39
C GLU A 144 3.99 20.51 -9.73
N ASP A 145 3.00 21.06 -10.44
CA ASP A 145 1.64 21.24 -9.95
C ASP A 145 0.99 19.91 -9.55
N ILE A 146 1.25 18.83 -10.30
CA ILE A 146 0.77 17.48 -9.95
C ILE A 146 1.45 16.98 -8.68
N ARG A 147 2.77 17.16 -8.53
CA ARG A 147 3.48 16.77 -7.31
C ARG A 147 2.94 17.53 -6.10
N GLU A 148 2.77 18.84 -6.22
CA GLU A 148 2.22 19.68 -5.15
C GLU A 148 0.80 19.26 -4.78
N ALA A 149 -0.09 19.08 -5.77
CA ALA A 149 -1.47 18.65 -5.52
C ALA A 149 -1.55 17.29 -4.80
N VAL A 150 -0.71 16.32 -5.19
CA VAL A 150 -0.66 15.00 -4.53
C VAL A 150 -0.12 15.12 -3.10
N LYS A 151 0.94 15.92 -2.88
CA LYS A 151 1.52 16.11 -1.54
C LYS A 151 0.55 16.83 -0.60
N ASP A 152 -0.11 17.88 -1.07
CA ASP A 152 -1.05 18.68 -0.27
C ASP A 152 -2.26 17.87 0.19
N ARG A 153 -2.69 16.88 -0.62
CA ARG A 153 -3.83 16.01 -0.30
C ARG A 153 -3.46 14.73 0.46
N ALA A 154 -2.16 14.43 0.60
CA ALA A 154 -1.68 13.15 1.12
C ALA A 154 -2.15 12.86 2.55
N ASP A 155 -2.08 13.84 3.46
CA ASP A 155 -2.50 13.65 4.86
C ASP A 155 -3.98 13.28 4.94
N GLU A 156 -4.83 14.05 4.26
CA GLU A 156 -6.27 13.79 4.23
C GLU A 156 -6.59 12.44 3.58
N ALA A 157 -5.86 12.06 2.52
CA ALA A 157 -6.04 10.77 1.85
C ALA A 157 -5.67 9.59 2.76
N PHE A 158 -4.61 9.71 3.57
CA PHE A 158 -4.23 8.68 4.54
C PHE A 158 -5.24 8.57 5.68
N GLU A 159 -5.80 9.68 6.14
CA GLU A 159 -6.91 9.68 7.09
C GLU A 159 -8.19 9.04 6.50
N GLU A 160 -8.49 9.31 5.23
CA GLU A 160 -9.62 8.67 4.54
C GLU A 160 -9.43 7.17 4.41
N LEU A 161 -8.21 6.72 4.09
CA LEU A 161 -7.86 5.30 4.09
C LEU A 161 -8.05 4.66 5.47
N ASP A 162 -7.60 5.30 6.55
CA ASP A 162 -7.84 4.81 7.92
C ASP A 162 -9.34 4.68 8.22
N ARG A 163 -10.14 5.67 7.82
CA ARG A 163 -11.61 5.58 7.95
C ARG A 163 -12.22 4.45 7.12
N ALA A 164 -11.68 4.17 5.94
CA ALA A 164 -12.20 3.15 5.03
C ALA A 164 -11.73 1.72 5.35
N LEU A 165 -10.58 1.56 6.00
CA LEU A 165 -9.94 0.28 6.31
C LEU A 165 -10.14 -0.17 7.76
N ARG A 166 -10.90 0.58 8.56
CA ARG A 166 -11.29 0.25 9.93
C ARG A 166 -12.40 -0.81 10.03
#